data_AF-A0A2H0EBW6-F1
#
_entry.id   AF-A0A2H0EBW6-F1
#
_cell.length_a   1.000
_cell.length_b   1.000
_cell.length_c   1.000
_cell.angle_alpha   90.00
_cell.angle_beta   90.00
_cell.angle_gamma   90.00
#
_symmetry.space_group_name_H-M   'P 1'
#
loop_
_entity.id
_entity.type
_entity.pdbx_description
1 polymer ?
#
loop_
_entity_poly.entity_id
_entity_poly.type
_entity_poly.pdbx_seq_one_letter_code
_entity_poly.pdbx_strand_id
1 'polypeptide(L)' 'MPKKPLKIKYSDLYGLREEKYKFLESHDIKNTDWQELELKEPRYFFVPKDMKGEEKYGGFLSIKDIFYYF' A
#
# COMPACT_ATOMS: atom_id res chain seq x y z
N MET A 1 3.66 28.83 4.03
CA MET A 1 2.32 28.24 3.75
C MET A 1 2.34 26.81 4.22
N PRO A 2 1.36 26.33 5.01
CA PRO A 2 1.28 24.91 5.36
C PRO A 2 1.03 24.11 4.06
N LYS A 3 1.88 23.11 3.80
CA LYS A 3 1.67 22.21 2.66
C LYS A 3 0.40 21.40 2.91
N LYS A 4 -0.51 21.39 1.93
CA LYS A 4 -1.70 20.53 1.98
C LYS A 4 -1.24 19.07 2.15
N PRO A 5 -1.90 18.27 3.00
CA PRO A 5 -1.54 16.87 3.16
C PRO A 5 -1.66 16.15 1.80
N LEU A 6 -0.62 15.41 1.43
CA LEU A 6 -0.61 14.62 0.21
C LEU A 6 -1.58 13.45 0.40
N LYS A 7 -2.59 13.35 -0.47
CA LYS A 7 -3.56 12.24 -0.46
C LYS A 7 -3.22 11.29 -1.59
N ILE A 8 -2.87 10.05 -1.26
CA ILE A 8 -2.64 8.98 -2.24
C ILE A 8 -3.90 8.12 -2.30
N LYS A 9 -4.39 7.90 -3.51
CA LYS A 9 -5.54 7.04 -3.80
C LYS A 9 -5.06 5.79 -4.53
N TYR A 10 -5.60 4.65 -4.16
CA TYR A 10 -5.21 3.34 -4.64
C TYR A 10 -6.44 2.53 -5.03
N SER A 11 -6.32 1.80 -6.13
CA SER A 11 -7.20 0.70 -6.50
C SER A 11 -6.33 -0.32 -7.24
N ASP A 12 -6.62 -1.58 -7.07
CA ASP A 12 -6.08 -2.67 -7.87
C ASP A 12 -7.18 -3.35 -8.67
N LEU A 13 -6.76 -4.11 -9.68
CA LEU A 13 -7.66 -4.87 -10.54
C LEU A 13 -7.04 -6.24 -10.78
N TYR A 14 -7.56 -7.25 -10.10
CA TYR A 14 -7.18 -8.64 -10.23
C TYR A 14 -8.19 -9.43 -11.07
N GLY A 15 -7.82 -10.62 -11.52
CA GLY A 15 -8.68 -11.48 -12.34
C GLY A 15 -8.22 -11.63 -13.79
N LEU A 16 -9.09 -12.22 -14.61
CA LEU A 16 -8.79 -12.56 -15.99
C LEU A 16 -8.68 -11.31 -16.86
N ARG A 17 -7.89 -11.41 -17.93
CA ARG A 17 -7.67 -10.30 -18.87
C ARG A 17 -9.00 -9.71 -19.37
N GLU A 18 -9.96 -10.55 -19.77
CA GLU A 18 -11.26 -10.11 -20.27
C GLU A 18 -12.09 -9.34 -19.24
N GLU A 19 -12.07 -9.77 -17.97
CA GLU A 19 -12.77 -9.09 -16.89
C GLU A 19 -12.16 -7.72 -16.62
N LYS A 20 -10.83 -7.61 -16.71
CA LYS A 20 -10.15 -6.31 -16.56
C LYS A 20 -10.55 -5.33 -17.66
N TYR A 21 -10.65 -5.78 -18.91
CA TYR A 21 -11.10 -4.91 -20.00
C TYR A 21 -12.54 -4.46 -19.81
N LYS A 22 -13.46 -5.35 -19.43
CA LYS A 22 -14.85 -4.99 -19.14
C LYS A 22 -14.95 -3.94 -18.03
N PHE A 23 -14.14 -4.06 -16.99
CA PHE A 23 -14.06 -3.05 -15.93
C PHE A 23 -13.57 -1.70 -16.50
N LEU A 24 -12.45 -1.70 -17.22
CA LEU A 24 -11.83 -0.49 -17.78
C LEU A 24 -12.68 0.20 -18.86
N GLU A 25 -13.60 -0.51 -19.52
CA GLU A 25 -14.57 0.08 -20.47
C GLU A 25 -15.64 0.93 -19.78
N SER A 26 -15.96 0.63 -18.51
CA SER A 26 -17.04 1.29 -17.76
C SER A 26 -16.55 2.19 -16.62
N HIS A 27 -15.28 2.08 -16.25
CA HIS A 27 -14.67 2.82 -15.15
C HIS A 27 -13.54 3.76 -15.60
N ASP A 28 -13.47 4.91 -14.93
CA ASP A 28 -12.47 5.95 -15.11
C ASP A 28 -11.99 6.49 -13.75
N ILE A 29 -11.20 7.56 -13.79
CA ILE A 29 -10.65 8.18 -12.57
C ILE A 29 -11.74 8.71 -11.63
N LYS A 30 -12.92 9.07 -12.15
CA LYS A 30 -13.99 9.71 -11.38
C LYS A 30 -14.90 8.70 -10.69
N ASN A 31 -15.09 7.53 -11.27
CA ASN A 31 -16.05 6.53 -10.77
C ASN A 31 -15.39 5.24 -10.24
N THR A 32 -14.08 5.06 -10.42
CA THR A 32 -13.34 3.98 -9.76
C THR A 32 -13.44 4.15 -8.25
N ASP A 33 -13.71 3.05 -7.53
CA ASP A 33 -13.68 3.09 -6.07
C ASP A 33 -12.22 3.13 -5.60
N TRP A 34 -11.87 4.21 -4.91
CA TRP A 34 -10.50 4.50 -4.52
C TRP A 34 -10.33 4.37 -3.02
N GLN A 35 -9.42 3.50 -2.60
CA GLN A 35 -8.93 3.46 -1.23
C GLN A 35 -7.89 4.57 -0.99
N GLU A 36 -8.07 5.40 0.03
CA GLU A 36 -7.01 6.33 0.48
C GLU A 36 -5.93 5.55 1.24
N LEU A 37 -4.66 5.75 0.88
CA LEU A 37 -3.53 5.11 1.54
C LEU A 37 -2.91 6.05 2.58
N GLU A 38 -2.65 5.49 3.75
CA GLU A 38 -1.82 6.15 4.76
C GLU A 38 -0.35 5.83 4.51
N LEU A 39 0.42 6.86 4.18
CA LEU A 39 1.85 6.79 3.95
C LEU A 39 2.60 7.04 5.26
N LYS A 40 3.29 6.02 5.78
CA LYS A 40 3.99 6.09 7.07
C LYS A 40 5.49 5.86 6.90
N GLU A 41 6.31 6.67 7.56
CA GLU A 41 7.75 6.43 7.65
C GLU A 41 8.07 5.17 8.49
N PRO A 42 9.18 4.48 8.23
CA PRO A 42 10.15 4.71 7.14
C PRO A 42 9.73 4.04 5.81
N ARG A 43 8.58 3.37 5.77
CA ARG A 43 8.16 2.50 4.67
C ARG A 43 6.89 3.03 4.01
N TYR A 44 7.09 3.79 2.94
CA TYR A 44 6.02 4.35 2.10
C TYR A 44 5.41 3.29 1.16
N PHE A 45 4.51 2.46 1.70
CA PHE A 45 3.82 1.45 0.89
C PHE A 45 2.75 2.07 -0.02
N PHE A 46 2.85 1.83 -1.33
CA PHE A 46 1.83 2.19 -2.32
C PHE A 46 0.80 1.07 -2.55
N VAL A 47 0.59 0.26 -1.53
CA VAL A 47 -0.42 -0.80 -1.47
C VAL A 47 -1.02 -0.80 -0.06
N PRO A 48 -2.28 -1.23 0.10
CA PRO A 48 -2.90 -1.41 1.41
C PRO A 48 -2.05 -2.35 2.27
N LYS A 49 -1.64 -1.87 3.44
CA LYS A 49 -0.86 -2.67 4.38
C LYS A 49 -1.46 -2.56 5.76
N ASP A 50 -1.75 -3.71 6.37
CA ASP A 50 -2.07 -3.75 7.80
C ASP A 50 -0.77 -3.58 8.60
N MET A 51 -0.69 -2.47 9.33
CA MET A 51 0.45 -2.09 10.16
C MET A 51 0.17 -2.29 11.66
N LYS A 52 -0.97 -2.87 12.05
CA LYS A 52 -1.35 -3.07 13.47
C LYS A 52 -0.31 -3.86 14.27
N GLY A 53 0.41 -4.78 13.63
CA GLY A 53 1.45 -5.60 14.25
C GLY A 53 2.85 -5.02 14.21
N GLU A 54 3.06 -3.82 13.64
CA GLU A 54 4.40 -3.28 13.36
C GLU A 54 5.24 -3.11 14.64
N GLU A 55 4.65 -2.54 15.70
CA GLU A 55 5.35 -2.33 16.98
C GLU A 55 5.74 -3.67 17.62
N LYS A 56 4.80 -4.63 17.66
CA LYS A 56 5.08 -5.97 18.18
C LYS A 56 6.17 -6.66 17.38
N TYR A 57 6.13 -6.55 16.05
CA TYR A 57 7.14 -7.13 15.18
C TYR A 57 8.52 -6.50 15.42
N GLY A 58 8.58 -5.18 15.59
CA GLY A 58 9.81 -4.44 15.88
C GLY A 58 10.47 -4.79 17.21
N GLY A 59 9.75 -5.43 18.13
CA GLY A 59 10.29 -5.93 19.40
C GLY A 59 11.01 -7.27 19.33
N PHE A 60 10.94 -7.99 18.20
CA PHE A 60 11.70 -9.24 18.02
C PHE A 60 13.17 -8.98 17.65
N LEU A 61 14.02 -9.99 17.86
CA LEU A 61 15.43 -9.92 17.49
C LEU A 61 15.59 -9.70 15.98
N SER A 62 16.42 -8.73 15.61
CA SER A 62 16.71 -8.43 14.21
C SER A 62 17.44 -9.61 13.55
N ILE A 63 17.14 -9.87 12.28
CA ILE A 63 17.83 -10.89 11.48
C ILE A 63 19.35 -10.63 11.43
N LYS A 64 19.77 -9.36 11.44
CA LYS A 64 21.20 -8.99 11.46
C LYS A 64 21.90 -9.40 12.76
N ASP A 65 21.17 -9.50 13.86
CA ASP A 65 21.71 -9.92 15.15
C ASP A 65 21.72 -11.46 15.27
N ILE A 66 20.86 -12.14 14.51
CA ILE A 66 20.79 -13.62 14.45
C ILE A 66 21.90 -14.18 13.57
N PHE A 67 22.10 -13.61 12.39
CA PHE A 67 23.10 -14.07 11.43
C PHE A 67 24.26 -13.08 11.41
N TYR A 68 25.37 -13.46 12.04
CA TYR A 68 26.64 -12.77 11.85
C TYR A 68 26.98 -12.82 10.35
N TYR A 69 27.25 -11.65 9.79
CA TYR A 69 27.77 -11.52 8.43
C TYR A 69 29.01 -12.43 8.28
N PHE A 70 29.02 -13.29 7.27
CA PHE A 70 30.22 -14.01 6.84
C PHE A 70 31.18 -13.05 6.13
#